data_AF-A0A6H1WQS8-F1
#
_entry.id   AF-A0A6H1WQS8-F1
#
_cell.length_a   1.000
_cell.length_b   1.000
_cell.length_c   1.000
_cell.angle_alpha   90.00
_cell.angle_beta   90.00
_cell.angle_gamma   90.00
#
_symmetry.space_group_name_H-M   'P 1'
#
loop_
_entity.id
_entity.type
_entity.pdbx_description
1 polymer ?
#
loop_
_entity_poly.entity_id
_entity_poly.type
_entity_poly.pdbx_seq_one_letter_code
_entity_poly.pdbx_strand_id
1 'polypeptide(L)'
;MRELARFEDPVKKMPLILAVFDLEEVEVPPFQRDLSEGLKKHLELAIEKLGFVTPIVVCPHDGRYYVVDGRHRLEAMRDLGAWEIVAVVAPEDLYLHILEFNTEKPPNVKEKSKQAYRLFQEFLRESPEAIEADLYTYFKEPQFITFGFVLEEFEPRFPASFYESLLSKIDRFLEEPLSEAAEERRRRAQKLLEVNQEVNAKYGELGWTNALLKGEIVRKAIQRAYGVRVRTIEDEYYDALEKVKAAVRELGPEDFGGIE
;
A
#
# COMPACT_ATOMS: atom_id res chain seq x y z
N MET A 1 -20.78 -8.43 21.81
CA MET A 1 -19.88 -7.47 22.50
C MET A 1 -20.22 -7.35 23.98
N ARG A 2 -19.25 -7.60 24.87
CA ARG A 2 -19.30 -7.31 26.31
C ARG A 2 -18.29 -6.22 26.66
N GLU A 3 -18.77 -5.05 27.08
CA GLU A 3 -17.93 -3.94 27.53
C GLU A 3 -17.20 -4.29 28.85
N LEU A 4 -15.90 -3.98 28.92
CA LEU A 4 -15.06 -4.17 30.10
C LEU A 4 -14.72 -2.85 30.79
N ALA A 5 -14.39 -1.81 30.01
CA ALA A 5 -14.03 -0.50 30.54
C ALA A 5 -14.18 0.60 29.47
N ARG A 6 -14.38 1.84 29.92
CA ARG A 6 -14.25 3.05 29.09
C ARG A 6 -13.05 3.85 29.54
N PHE A 7 -12.35 4.44 28.59
CA PHE A 7 -11.19 5.28 28.86
C PHE A 7 -11.03 6.32 27.75
N GLU A 8 -10.10 7.26 27.95
CA GLU A 8 -9.73 8.23 26.93
C GLU A 8 -8.27 8.01 26.53
N ASP A 9 -7.95 8.20 25.25
CA ASP A 9 -6.55 8.26 24.85
C ASP A 9 -5.85 9.47 25.51
N PRO A 10 -4.57 9.33 25.91
CA PRO A 10 -3.90 10.37 26.69
C PRO A 10 -3.56 11.64 25.89
N VAL A 11 -3.55 11.58 24.55
CA VAL A 11 -3.11 12.67 23.67
C VAL A 11 -4.28 13.49 23.15
N LYS A 12 -5.27 12.85 22.53
CA LYS A 12 -6.43 13.52 21.92
C LYS A 12 -7.68 13.53 22.80
N LYS A 13 -7.66 12.85 23.96
CA LYS A 13 -8.85 12.67 24.83
C LYS A 13 -10.01 12.00 24.10
N MET A 14 -9.70 11.17 23.11
CA MET A 14 -10.65 10.43 22.31
C MET A 14 -11.28 9.32 23.16
N PRO A 15 -12.61 9.21 23.18
CA PRO A 15 -13.28 8.16 23.93
C PRO A 15 -13.01 6.80 23.28
N LEU A 16 -12.61 5.83 24.12
CA LEU A 16 -12.30 4.46 23.74
C LEU A 16 -13.02 3.49 24.68
N ILE A 17 -13.33 2.29 24.17
CA ILE A 17 -13.96 1.22 24.95
C ILE A 17 -13.09 -0.03 24.87
N LEU A 18 -12.74 -0.62 25.99
CA LEU A 18 -12.18 -1.97 26.04
C LEU A 18 -13.35 -2.96 26.13
N ALA A 19 -13.41 -3.93 25.23
CA ALA A 19 -14.50 -4.91 25.18
C ALA A 19 -14.03 -6.29 24.74
N VAL A 20 -14.86 -7.30 25.03
CA VAL A 20 -14.74 -8.66 24.53
C VAL A 20 -15.80 -8.88 23.44
N PHE A 21 -15.40 -9.49 22.33
CA PHE A 21 -16.28 -9.84 21.22
C PHE A 21 -16.28 -11.35 21.01
N ASP A 22 -17.41 -11.90 20.57
CA ASP A 22 -17.36 -13.21 19.91
C ASP A 22 -16.60 -13.02 18.59
N LEU A 23 -15.75 -13.97 18.19
CA LEU A 23 -14.90 -13.80 16.99
C LEU A 23 -15.70 -13.56 15.69
N GLU A 24 -16.94 -14.04 15.66
CA GLU A 24 -17.87 -13.87 14.53
C GLU A 24 -18.44 -12.45 14.43
N GLU A 25 -18.40 -11.65 15.51
CA GLU A 25 -18.88 -10.26 15.51
C GLU A 25 -17.88 -9.28 14.89
N VAL A 26 -16.63 -9.70 14.64
CA VAL A 26 -15.56 -8.86 14.12
C VAL A 26 -15.24 -9.19 12.66
N GLU A 27 -15.44 -8.21 11.79
CA GLU A 27 -15.25 -8.33 10.36
C GLU A 27 -13.94 -7.68 9.89
N VAL A 28 -13.45 -8.11 8.72
CA VAL A 28 -12.27 -7.55 8.08
C VAL A 28 -12.73 -6.53 7.04
N PRO A 29 -12.28 -5.27 7.10
CA PRO A 29 -12.64 -4.28 6.09
C PRO A 29 -12.13 -4.67 4.68
N PRO A 30 -12.86 -4.32 3.61
CA PRO A 30 -12.54 -4.73 2.24
C PRO A 30 -11.17 -4.20 1.77
N PHE A 31 -10.72 -3.08 2.33
CA PHE A 31 -9.47 -2.41 1.99
C PHE A 31 -8.28 -2.81 2.87
N GLN A 32 -8.34 -3.88 3.67
CA GLN A 32 -7.19 -4.27 4.49
C GLN A 32 -6.07 -4.94 3.68
N ARG A 33 -4.82 -4.76 4.15
CA ARG A 33 -3.64 -5.41 3.57
C ARG A 33 -3.75 -6.93 3.56
N ASP A 34 -3.07 -7.57 2.62
CA ASP A 34 -3.02 -9.03 2.46
C ASP A 34 -2.50 -9.71 3.75
N LEU A 35 -3.06 -10.88 4.06
CA LEU A 35 -2.62 -11.69 5.19
C LEU A 35 -1.28 -12.34 4.87
N SER A 36 -0.39 -12.41 5.87
CA SER A 36 0.89 -13.08 5.74
C SER A 36 0.85 -14.36 6.57
N GLU A 37 0.81 -15.51 5.90
CA GLU A 37 0.72 -16.82 6.57
C GLU A 37 1.88 -17.05 7.54
N GLY A 38 3.11 -16.66 7.17
CA GLY A 38 4.26 -16.76 8.06
C GLY A 38 4.12 -15.91 9.32
N LEU A 39 3.62 -14.67 9.19
CA LEU A 39 3.40 -13.79 10.33
C LEU A 39 2.26 -14.30 11.23
N LYS A 40 1.17 -14.77 10.62
CA LYS A 40 0.05 -15.39 11.34
C LYS A 40 0.54 -16.60 12.14
N LYS A 41 1.32 -17.49 11.52
CA LYS A 41 1.84 -18.69 12.21
C LYS A 41 2.76 -18.34 13.38
N HIS A 42 3.57 -17.30 13.25
CA HIS A 42 4.36 -16.79 14.37
C HIS A 42 3.50 -16.23 15.51
N LEU A 43 2.39 -15.55 15.18
CA LEU A 43 1.46 -15.04 16.18
C LEU A 43 0.72 -16.17 16.89
N GLU A 44 0.29 -17.22 16.18
CA GLU A 44 -0.31 -18.42 16.79
C GLU A 44 0.62 -18.98 17.87
N LEU A 45 1.89 -19.24 17.52
CA LEU A 45 2.90 -19.76 18.46
C LEU A 45 3.16 -18.81 19.64
N ALA A 46 3.15 -17.51 19.40
CA ALA A 46 3.33 -16.52 20.46
C ALA A 46 2.12 -16.50 21.42
N ILE A 47 0.90 -16.61 20.90
CA ILE A 47 -0.34 -16.66 21.68
C ILE A 47 -0.41 -17.95 22.49
N GLU A 48 -0.07 -19.10 21.91
CA GLU A 48 0.00 -20.38 22.65
C GLU A 48 1.00 -20.32 23.82
N LYS A 49 2.13 -19.63 23.61
CA LYS A 49 3.21 -19.54 24.60
C LYS A 49 2.97 -18.49 25.68
N LEU A 50 2.44 -17.33 25.33
CA LEU A 50 2.40 -16.13 26.18
C LEU A 50 0.97 -15.70 26.55
N GLY A 51 -0.04 -16.25 25.88
CA GLY A 51 -1.41 -15.76 25.92
C GLY A 51 -1.64 -14.57 24.98
N PHE A 52 -2.92 -14.20 24.83
CA PHE A 52 -3.34 -13.03 24.06
C PHE A 52 -3.25 -11.77 24.91
N VAL A 53 -2.12 -11.05 24.82
CA VAL A 53 -1.82 -9.90 25.70
C VAL A 53 -2.02 -8.53 25.03
N THR A 54 -2.14 -8.48 23.71
CA THR A 54 -2.28 -7.23 22.95
C THR A 54 -3.64 -7.20 22.23
N PRO A 55 -4.62 -6.40 22.69
CA PRO A 55 -5.94 -6.28 22.07
C PRO A 55 -5.88 -5.81 20.61
N ILE A 56 -6.80 -6.28 19.78
CA ILE A 56 -7.02 -5.69 18.44
C ILE A 56 -7.69 -4.32 18.56
N VAL A 57 -7.70 -3.53 17.49
CA VAL A 57 -8.49 -2.30 17.42
C VAL A 57 -9.61 -2.48 16.40
N VAL A 58 -10.84 -2.16 16.81
CA VAL A 58 -12.03 -2.22 15.96
C VAL A 58 -12.71 -0.86 15.88
N CYS A 59 -13.29 -0.54 14.72
CA CYS A 59 -14.19 0.60 14.56
C CYS A 59 -15.59 0.10 14.23
N PRO A 60 -16.64 0.69 14.81
CA PRO A 60 -18.00 0.48 14.31
C PRO A 60 -18.14 1.15 12.94
N HIS A 61 -18.82 0.49 12.01
CA HIS A 61 -19.23 1.07 10.72
C HIS A 61 -20.43 0.29 10.18
N ASP A 62 -21.47 0.98 9.70
CA ASP A 62 -22.69 0.37 9.15
C ASP A 62 -23.32 -0.72 10.07
N GLY A 63 -23.29 -0.49 11.38
CA GLY A 63 -23.83 -1.40 12.39
C GLY A 63 -23.01 -2.67 12.64
N ARG A 64 -21.81 -2.78 12.05
CA ARG A 64 -20.84 -3.88 12.24
C ARG A 64 -19.57 -3.36 12.90
N TYR A 65 -18.70 -4.26 13.36
CA TYR A 65 -17.38 -3.92 13.90
C TYR A 65 -16.29 -4.44 12.98
N TYR A 66 -15.40 -3.56 12.54
CA TYR A 66 -14.33 -3.89 11.62
C TYR A 66 -12.96 -3.76 12.28
N VAL A 67 -12.10 -4.76 12.10
CA VAL A 67 -10.71 -4.73 12.61
C VAL A 67 -9.84 -3.77 11.81
N VAL A 68 -9.50 -2.62 12.39
CA VAL A 68 -8.60 -1.61 11.79
C VAL A 68 -7.14 -1.85 12.18
N ASP A 69 -6.88 -2.46 13.33
CA ASP A 69 -5.55 -2.94 13.71
C ASP A 69 -5.58 -4.36 14.29
N GLY A 70 -4.59 -5.18 13.93
CA GLY A 70 -4.45 -6.52 14.46
C GLY A 70 -5.18 -7.61 13.69
N ARG A 71 -5.43 -7.46 12.38
CA ARG A 71 -5.99 -8.53 11.53
C ARG A 71 -5.25 -9.87 11.68
N HIS A 72 -3.91 -9.88 11.64
CA HIS A 72 -3.16 -11.14 11.81
C HIS A 72 -3.40 -11.80 13.18
N ARG A 73 -3.68 -11.00 14.22
CA ARG A 73 -4.05 -11.50 15.55
C ARG A 73 -5.47 -12.08 15.56
N LEU A 74 -6.42 -11.42 14.90
CA LEU A 74 -7.78 -11.94 14.71
C LEU A 74 -7.76 -13.30 13.99
N GLU A 75 -7.07 -13.40 12.85
CA GLU A 75 -7.00 -14.65 12.09
C GLU A 75 -6.23 -15.75 12.85
N ALA A 76 -5.15 -15.41 13.57
CA ALA A 76 -4.46 -16.37 14.43
C ALA A 76 -5.37 -16.91 15.54
N MET A 77 -6.20 -16.06 16.16
CA MET A 77 -7.19 -16.49 17.16
C MET A 77 -8.26 -17.40 16.55
N ARG A 78 -8.69 -17.16 15.30
CA ARG A 78 -9.60 -18.06 14.57
C ARG A 78 -8.95 -19.43 14.34
N ASP A 79 -7.72 -19.46 13.86
CA ASP A 79 -6.98 -20.71 13.59
C ASP A 79 -6.71 -21.51 14.86
N LEU A 80 -6.51 -20.84 16.00
CA LEU A 80 -6.39 -21.47 17.32
C LEU A 80 -7.73 -21.96 17.90
N GLY A 81 -8.87 -21.69 17.24
CA GLY A 81 -10.18 -22.10 17.71
C GLY A 81 -10.71 -21.33 18.92
N ALA A 82 -10.28 -20.08 19.10
CA ALA A 82 -10.80 -19.22 20.15
C ALA A 82 -12.25 -18.77 19.85
N TRP A 83 -13.04 -18.56 20.91
CA TRP A 83 -14.44 -18.10 20.81
C TRP A 83 -14.58 -16.60 21.03
N GLU A 84 -13.76 -16.03 21.92
CA GLU A 84 -13.78 -14.63 22.30
C GLU A 84 -12.44 -13.93 21.97
N ILE A 85 -12.49 -12.64 21.66
CA ILE A 85 -11.30 -11.79 21.45
C ILE A 85 -11.46 -10.44 22.15
N VAL A 86 -10.37 -9.94 22.74
CA VAL A 86 -10.33 -8.62 23.39
C VAL A 86 -9.97 -7.55 22.37
N ALA A 87 -10.75 -6.48 22.32
CA ALA A 87 -10.57 -5.36 21.41
C ALA A 87 -10.72 -4.00 22.10
N VAL A 88 -10.00 -3.01 21.57
CA VAL A 88 -10.28 -1.59 21.81
C VAL A 88 -11.22 -1.11 20.70
N VAL A 89 -12.38 -0.61 21.07
CA VAL A 89 -13.33 0.05 20.17
C VAL A 89 -12.95 1.52 20.05
N ALA A 90 -12.57 1.92 18.84
CA ALA A 90 -12.30 3.30 18.47
C ALA A 90 -13.51 3.92 17.76
N PRO A 91 -13.61 5.27 17.69
CA PRO A 91 -14.71 5.93 17.00
C PRO A 91 -14.80 5.58 15.51
N GLU A 92 -16.02 5.67 14.95
CA GLU A 92 -16.34 5.31 13.57
C GLU A 92 -15.56 6.12 12.53
N ASP A 93 -15.27 7.40 12.80
CA ASP A 93 -14.51 8.27 11.90
C ASP A 93 -13.07 7.78 11.63
N LEU A 94 -12.54 6.88 12.46
CA LEU A 94 -11.24 6.25 12.27
C LEU A 94 -11.25 5.04 11.33
N TYR A 95 -12.42 4.56 10.90
CA TYR A 95 -12.57 3.38 10.05
C TYR A 95 -11.72 3.45 8.77
N LEU A 96 -11.71 4.61 8.10
CA LEU A 96 -10.96 4.84 6.85
C LEU A 96 -9.48 5.21 7.09
N HIS A 97 -9.07 5.46 8.34
CA HIS A 97 -7.70 5.84 8.71
C HIS A 97 -6.78 4.64 9.00
N ILE A 98 -7.11 3.45 8.46
CA ILE A 98 -6.42 2.18 8.70
C ILE A 98 -4.89 2.23 8.47
N LEU A 99 -4.43 3.07 7.55
CA LEU A 99 -3.00 3.23 7.24
C LEU A 99 -2.21 3.80 8.42
N GLU A 100 -2.85 4.62 9.25
CA GLU A 100 -2.22 5.23 10.44
C GLU A 100 -2.09 4.27 11.62
N PHE A 101 -2.81 3.15 11.61
CA PHE A 101 -2.65 2.12 12.64
C PHE A 101 -1.41 1.24 12.44
N ASN A 102 -0.77 1.27 11.26
CA ASN A 102 0.36 0.40 10.92
C ASN A 102 1.75 1.05 11.20
N THR A 103 1.89 1.81 12.28
CA THR A 103 3.09 2.62 12.57
C THR A 103 4.35 1.81 12.89
N GLU A 104 4.24 0.68 13.61
CA GLU A 104 5.41 -0.08 14.10
C GLU A 104 6.07 -0.98 13.04
N LYS A 105 5.30 -1.47 12.07
CA LYS A 105 5.82 -2.22 10.92
C LYS A 105 5.20 -1.63 9.64
N PRO A 106 5.79 -0.54 9.11
CA PRO A 106 5.24 0.12 7.96
C PRO A 106 5.19 -0.86 6.78
N PRO A 107 4.04 -0.94 6.07
CA PRO A 107 3.91 -1.79 4.90
C PRO A 107 4.95 -1.41 3.85
N ASN A 108 5.43 -2.40 3.09
CA ASN A 108 6.30 -2.13 1.96
C ASN A 108 5.55 -1.42 0.82
N VAL A 109 6.26 -0.92 -0.19
CA VAL A 109 5.67 -0.20 -1.34
C VAL A 109 4.50 -0.97 -1.97
N LYS A 110 4.66 -2.28 -2.17
CA LYS A 110 3.63 -3.13 -2.77
C LYS A 110 2.39 -3.21 -1.88
N GLU A 111 2.57 -3.46 -0.60
CA GLU A 111 1.47 -3.53 0.37
C GLU A 111 0.73 -2.19 0.48
N LYS A 112 1.46 -1.07 0.59
CA LYS A 112 0.88 0.29 0.59
C LYS A 112 0.06 0.54 -0.66
N SER A 113 0.58 0.17 -1.82
CA SER A 113 -0.05 0.43 -3.12
C SER A 113 -1.33 -0.38 -3.31
N LYS A 114 -1.32 -1.67 -2.96
CA LYS A 114 -2.54 -2.49 -3.00
C LYS A 114 -3.62 -1.97 -2.06
N GLN A 115 -3.21 -1.53 -0.86
CA GLN A 115 -4.14 -0.96 0.11
C GLN A 115 -4.71 0.37 -0.39
N ALA A 116 -3.88 1.23 -0.98
CA ALA A 116 -4.31 2.46 -1.61
C ALA A 116 -5.31 2.20 -2.75
N TYR A 117 -5.08 1.21 -3.61
CA TYR A 117 -6.05 0.84 -4.64
C TYR A 117 -7.41 0.45 -4.05
N ARG A 118 -7.43 -0.45 -3.06
CA ARG A 118 -8.70 -0.89 -2.46
C ARG A 118 -9.46 0.25 -1.77
N LEU A 119 -8.73 1.12 -1.06
CA LEU A 119 -9.31 2.32 -0.46
C LEU A 119 -9.84 3.29 -1.52
N PHE A 120 -9.11 3.48 -2.62
CA PHE A 120 -9.54 4.30 -3.76
C PHE A 120 -10.82 3.74 -4.39
N GLN A 121 -10.90 2.41 -4.59
CA GLN A 121 -12.11 1.77 -5.12
C GLN A 121 -13.31 1.94 -4.20
N GLU A 122 -13.09 1.99 -2.88
CA GLU A 122 -14.15 2.26 -1.91
C GLU A 122 -14.69 3.70 -2.05
N PHE A 123 -13.80 4.69 -2.08
CA PHE A 123 -14.21 6.07 -2.33
C PHE A 123 -14.89 6.24 -3.69
N LEU A 124 -14.39 5.57 -4.74
CA LEU A 124 -15.01 5.60 -6.07
C LEU A 124 -16.42 5.01 -6.06
N ARG A 125 -16.66 3.97 -5.24
CA ARG A 125 -17.97 3.32 -5.08
C ARG A 125 -18.95 4.23 -4.33
N GLU A 126 -18.49 4.90 -3.29
CA GLU A 126 -19.34 5.70 -2.39
C GLU A 126 -19.57 7.14 -2.86
N SER A 127 -18.58 7.76 -3.50
CA SER A 127 -18.60 9.17 -3.89
C SER A 127 -17.79 9.40 -5.18
N PRO A 128 -18.26 8.88 -6.33
CA PRO A 128 -17.54 8.97 -7.61
C PRO A 128 -17.26 10.40 -8.09
N GLU A 129 -18.04 11.38 -7.62
CA GLU A 129 -17.89 12.80 -7.90
C GLU A 129 -16.87 13.53 -7.01
N ALA A 130 -16.37 12.88 -5.95
CA ALA A 130 -15.35 13.47 -5.08
C ALA A 130 -14.07 13.76 -5.89
N ILE A 131 -13.36 14.83 -5.55
CA ILE A 131 -12.09 15.17 -6.21
C ILE A 131 -10.97 14.36 -5.56
N GLU A 132 -10.12 13.70 -6.37
CA GLU A 132 -9.04 12.84 -5.84
C GLU A 132 -8.07 13.62 -4.94
N ALA A 133 -7.73 14.86 -5.31
CA ALA A 133 -6.86 15.73 -4.52
C ALA A 133 -7.39 16.04 -3.11
N ASP A 134 -8.71 15.99 -2.89
CA ASP A 134 -9.31 16.20 -1.57
C ASP A 134 -9.09 14.99 -0.63
N LEU A 135 -8.69 13.84 -1.17
CA LEU A 135 -8.43 12.62 -0.40
C LEU A 135 -7.00 12.53 0.16
N TYR A 136 -6.23 13.62 0.12
CA TYR A 136 -4.82 13.67 0.57
C TYR A 136 -4.62 13.28 2.05
N THR A 137 -5.66 13.35 2.87
CA THR A 137 -5.63 12.92 4.28
C THR A 137 -5.71 11.39 4.43
N TYR A 138 -6.23 10.69 3.41
CA TYR A 138 -6.36 9.24 3.36
C TYR A 138 -5.21 8.59 2.60
N PHE A 139 -4.72 9.25 1.54
CA PHE A 139 -3.58 8.78 0.75
C PHE A 139 -2.33 9.58 1.09
N LYS A 140 -1.31 8.93 1.68
CA LYS A 140 -0.06 9.61 2.04
C LYS A 140 0.70 10.16 0.84
N GLU A 141 0.74 9.40 -0.25
CA GLU A 141 1.49 9.75 -1.44
C GLU A 141 0.76 9.25 -2.70
N PRO A 142 0.59 10.09 -3.74
CA PRO A 142 -0.25 9.79 -4.89
C PRO A 142 0.25 8.60 -5.73
N GLN A 143 1.57 8.37 -5.77
CA GLN A 143 2.12 7.26 -6.55
C GLN A 143 1.65 5.88 -6.07
N PHE A 144 1.27 5.74 -4.80
CA PHE A 144 0.73 4.47 -4.30
C PHE A 144 -0.62 4.14 -4.93
N ILE A 145 -1.41 5.14 -5.33
CA ILE A 145 -2.64 4.94 -6.09
C ILE A 145 -2.28 4.34 -7.46
N THR A 146 -1.40 4.99 -8.23
CA THR A 146 -0.97 4.50 -9.55
C THR A 146 -0.36 3.10 -9.49
N PHE A 147 0.56 2.85 -8.55
CA PHE A 147 1.11 1.51 -8.33
C PHE A 147 0.03 0.50 -7.96
N GLY A 148 -0.97 0.91 -7.19
CA GLY A 148 -2.10 0.09 -6.82
C GLY A 148 -2.88 -0.40 -8.04
N PHE A 149 -3.20 0.51 -8.97
CA PHE A 149 -3.80 0.16 -10.26
C PHE A 149 -2.92 -0.80 -11.06
N VAL A 150 -1.60 -0.57 -11.14
CA VAL A 150 -0.67 -1.52 -11.79
C VAL A 150 -0.77 -2.91 -11.17
N LEU A 151 -0.71 -3.00 -9.84
CA LEU A 151 -0.61 -4.26 -9.11
C LEU A 151 -1.91 -5.05 -9.07
N GLU A 152 -3.06 -4.39 -8.97
CA GLU A 152 -4.35 -5.06 -8.79
C GLU A 152 -5.11 -5.24 -10.12
N GLU A 153 -4.91 -4.39 -11.13
CA GLU A 153 -5.60 -4.51 -12.43
C GLU A 153 -4.76 -5.14 -13.56
N PHE A 154 -3.42 -5.01 -13.54
CA PHE A 154 -2.59 -5.36 -14.70
C PHE A 154 -1.50 -6.41 -14.43
N GLU A 155 -0.58 -6.16 -13.49
CA GLU A 155 0.58 -7.01 -13.21
C GLU A 155 0.84 -7.18 -11.69
N PRO A 156 0.29 -8.23 -11.04
CA PRO A 156 0.44 -8.46 -9.59
C PRO A 156 1.86 -8.67 -9.07
N ARG A 157 2.81 -8.91 -9.98
CA ARG A 157 4.24 -9.12 -9.68
C ARG A 157 5.10 -7.91 -10.06
N PHE A 158 4.49 -6.78 -10.42
CA PHE A 158 5.20 -5.56 -10.78
C PHE A 158 6.16 -5.10 -9.67
N PRO A 159 7.43 -4.80 -9.97
CA PRO A 159 8.41 -4.41 -8.98
C PRO A 159 8.31 -2.91 -8.64
N ALA A 160 7.22 -2.50 -7.99
CA ALA A 160 6.89 -1.10 -7.71
C ALA A 160 8.02 -0.31 -7.02
N SER A 161 8.78 -0.94 -6.12
CA SER A 161 9.88 -0.30 -5.40
C SER A 161 11.01 0.21 -6.30
N PHE A 162 11.20 -0.33 -7.51
CA PHE A 162 12.22 0.18 -8.43
C PHE A 162 11.88 1.58 -8.96
N TYR A 163 10.58 1.89 -9.06
CA TYR A 163 10.07 3.11 -9.65
C TYR A 163 9.66 4.17 -8.63
N GLU A 164 9.61 3.83 -7.34
CA GLU A 164 9.18 4.73 -6.26
C GLU A 164 10.00 6.03 -6.25
N SER A 165 11.31 5.94 -6.46
CA SER A 165 12.19 7.12 -6.50
C SER A 165 11.89 8.07 -7.66
N LEU A 166 11.31 7.59 -8.77
CA LEU A 166 10.88 8.40 -9.90
C LEU A 166 9.47 8.94 -9.65
N LEU A 167 8.51 8.05 -9.38
CA LEU A 167 7.10 8.43 -9.29
C LEU A 167 6.81 9.36 -8.11
N SER A 168 7.51 9.23 -6.98
CA SER A 168 7.42 10.22 -5.88
C SER A 168 7.72 11.66 -6.34
N LYS A 169 8.46 11.84 -7.44
CA LYS A 169 8.81 13.16 -7.99
C LYS A 169 7.87 13.66 -9.08
N ILE A 170 7.16 12.78 -9.78
CA ILE A 170 6.39 13.13 -10.98
C ILE A 170 4.89 12.82 -10.86
N ASP A 171 4.50 11.96 -9.93
CA ASP A 171 3.10 11.62 -9.72
C ASP A 171 2.48 12.61 -8.73
N ARG A 172 1.25 13.03 -9.01
CA ARG A 172 0.50 14.05 -8.29
C ARG A 172 -0.93 13.59 -8.10
N PHE A 173 -1.59 14.14 -7.08
CA PHE A 173 -3.03 14.01 -6.97
C PHE A 173 -3.70 14.69 -8.15
N LEU A 174 -4.82 14.12 -8.61
CA LEU A 174 -5.58 14.62 -9.73
C LEU A 174 -6.66 15.59 -9.24
N GLU A 175 -6.80 16.73 -9.93
CA GLU A 175 -7.90 17.69 -9.71
C GLU A 175 -9.15 17.29 -10.51
N GLU A 176 -9.44 15.99 -10.54
CA GLU A 176 -10.52 15.38 -11.32
C GLU A 176 -11.45 14.58 -10.40
N PRO A 177 -12.74 14.43 -10.75
CA PRO A 177 -13.64 13.50 -10.06
C PRO A 177 -13.08 12.08 -10.06
N LEU A 178 -13.33 11.31 -8.99
CA LEU A 178 -12.80 9.95 -8.85
C LEU A 178 -13.11 9.04 -10.04
N SER A 179 -14.28 9.20 -10.67
CA SER A 179 -14.63 8.45 -11.89
C SER A 179 -13.68 8.71 -13.06
N GLU A 180 -13.21 9.95 -13.22
CA GLU A 180 -12.27 10.35 -14.28
C GLU A 180 -10.83 10.03 -13.85
N ALA A 181 -10.49 10.33 -12.60
CA ALA A 181 -9.22 10.02 -11.97
C ALA A 181 -8.90 8.52 -12.07
N ALA A 182 -9.90 7.63 -11.89
CA ALA A 182 -9.72 6.18 -12.04
C ALA A 182 -9.23 5.82 -13.46
N GLU A 183 -9.80 6.42 -14.50
CA GLU A 183 -9.37 6.18 -15.88
C GLU A 183 -7.97 6.75 -16.14
N GLU A 184 -7.65 7.91 -15.60
CA GLU A 184 -6.31 8.48 -15.68
C GLU A 184 -5.28 7.62 -14.94
N ARG A 185 -5.60 7.12 -13.75
CA ARG A 185 -4.75 6.19 -12.99
C ARG A 185 -4.50 4.89 -13.75
N ARG A 186 -5.49 4.36 -14.49
CA ARG A 186 -5.29 3.22 -15.42
C ARG A 186 -4.35 3.58 -16.58
N ARG A 187 -4.52 4.73 -17.21
CA ARG A 187 -3.62 5.18 -18.29
C ARG A 187 -2.19 5.34 -17.79
N ARG A 188 -2.00 5.95 -16.61
CA ARG A 188 -0.70 6.07 -15.94
C ARG A 188 -0.09 4.70 -15.62
N ALA A 189 -0.90 3.78 -15.08
CA ALA A 189 -0.48 2.41 -14.79
C ALA A 189 0.02 1.67 -16.04
N GLN A 190 -0.74 1.74 -17.14
CA GLN A 190 -0.33 1.17 -18.43
C GLN A 190 0.96 1.80 -18.94
N LYS A 191 1.10 3.13 -18.82
CA LYS A 191 2.32 3.81 -19.24
C LYS A 191 3.56 3.34 -18.49
N LEU A 192 3.41 3.17 -17.18
CA LEU A 192 4.48 2.64 -16.35
C LEU A 192 4.85 1.19 -16.72
N LEU A 193 3.87 0.37 -17.12
CA LEU A 193 4.13 -0.98 -17.62
C LEU A 193 4.95 -0.98 -18.90
N GLU A 194 4.72 -0.04 -19.83
CA GLU A 194 5.55 0.10 -21.03
C GLU A 194 7.03 0.33 -20.66
N VAL A 195 7.30 1.18 -19.66
CA VAL A 195 8.67 1.40 -19.17
C VAL A 195 9.25 0.10 -18.60
N ASN A 196 8.46 -0.65 -17.83
CA ASN A 196 8.92 -1.92 -17.26
C ASN A 196 9.16 -3.02 -18.29
N GLN A 197 8.40 -3.02 -19.39
CA GLN A 197 8.65 -3.91 -20.52
C GLN A 197 10.02 -3.63 -21.16
N GLU A 198 10.37 -2.35 -21.34
CA GLU A 198 11.69 -1.96 -21.85
C GLU A 198 12.81 -2.30 -20.87
N VAL A 199 12.59 -2.15 -19.57
CA VAL A 199 13.54 -2.60 -18.53
C VAL A 199 13.74 -4.10 -18.58
N ASN A 200 12.67 -4.88 -18.77
CA ASN A 200 12.75 -6.33 -18.90
C ASN A 200 13.49 -6.75 -20.18
N ALA A 201 13.25 -6.07 -21.30
CA ALA A 201 13.97 -6.30 -22.55
C ALA A 201 15.46 -6.01 -22.38
N LYS A 202 15.81 -4.83 -21.84
CA LYS A 202 17.21 -4.45 -21.56
C LYS A 202 17.89 -5.42 -20.59
N TYR A 203 17.19 -5.86 -19.55
CA TYR A 203 17.68 -6.89 -18.64
C TYR A 203 18.03 -8.20 -19.35
N GLY A 204 17.19 -8.63 -20.29
CA GLY A 204 17.45 -9.80 -21.13
C GLY A 204 18.65 -9.63 -22.06
N GLU A 205 18.80 -8.46 -22.68
CA GLU A 205 19.94 -8.11 -23.53
C GLU A 205 21.27 -8.14 -22.76
N LEU A 206 21.27 -7.71 -21.50
CA LEU A 206 22.45 -7.73 -20.63
C LEU A 206 22.81 -9.13 -20.12
N GLY A 207 21.95 -10.14 -20.34
CA GLY A 207 22.22 -11.53 -19.98
C GLY A 207 22.25 -11.79 -18.47
N TRP A 208 21.71 -10.90 -17.65
CA TRP A 208 21.77 -11.00 -16.20
C TRP A 208 20.86 -12.10 -15.64
N THR A 209 21.30 -12.72 -14.55
CA THR A 209 20.57 -13.80 -13.86
C THR A 209 19.91 -13.35 -12.56
N ASN A 210 20.37 -12.24 -11.96
CA ASN A 210 19.81 -11.69 -10.74
C ASN A 210 18.71 -10.65 -11.02
N ALA A 211 17.45 -11.01 -10.72
CA ALA A 211 16.28 -10.16 -10.95
C ALA A 211 16.35 -8.78 -10.24
N LEU A 212 17.12 -8.63 -9.17
CA LEU A 212 17.29 -7.36 -8.47
C LEU A 212 18.01 -6.30 -9.33
N LEU A 213 18.78 -6.72 -10.33
CA LEU A 213 19.52 -5.82 -11.21
C LEU A 213 18.60 -5.01 -12.14
N LYS A 214 17.34 -5.42 -12.32
CA LYS A 214 16.33 -4.59 -12.99
C LYS A 214 16.13 -3.24 -12.30
N GLY A 215 16.27 -3.19 -10.97
CA GLY A 215 16.25 -1.94 -10.22
C GLY A 215 17.43 -1.03 -10.55
N GLU A 216 18.60 -1.60 -10.83
CA GLU A 216 19.78 -0.84 -11.26
C GLU A 216 19.60 -0.27 -12.68
N ILE A 217 18.92 -0.97 -13.60
CA ILE A 217 18.55 -0.42 -14.92
C ILE A 217 17.69 0.83 -14.75
N VAL A 218 16.62 0.74 -13.93
CA VAL A 218 15.74 1.89 -13.67
C VAL A 218 16.52 3.05 -13.05
N ARG A 219 17.34 2.76 -12.04
CA ARG A 219 18.19 3.76 -11.37
C ARG A 219 19.15 4.44 -12.34
N LYS A 220 19.80 3.70 -13.24
CA LYS A 220 20.74 4.24 -14.24
C LYS A 220 20.03 5.03 -15.33
N ALA A 221 18.85 4.58 -15.76
CA ALA A 221 18.03 5.31 -16.72
C ALA A 221 17.60 6.67 -16.15
N ILE A 222 17.18 6.74 -14.88
CA ILE A 222 16.87 8.00 -14.20
C ILE A 222 18.11 8.90 -14.13
N GLN A 223 19.29 8.34 -13.78
CA GLN A 223 20.54 9.11 -13.73
C GLN A 223 20.94 9.67 -15.11
N ARG A 224 20.70 8.93 -16.18
CA ARG A 224 20.96 9.40 -17.54
C ARG A 224 19.96 10.47 -17.97
N ALA A 225 18.67 10.30 -17.67
CA ALA A 225 17.61 11.23 -18.05
C ALA A 225 17.67 12.58 -17.29
N TYR A 226 18.09 12.57 -16.02
CA TYR A 226 17.99 13.74 -15.13
C TYR A 226 19.25 14.05 -14.31
N GLY A 227 20.29 13.26 -14.44
CA GLY A 227 21.51 13.39 -13.64
C GLY A 227 21.50 12.62 -12.32
N VAL A 228 22.67 12.55 -11.71
CA VAL A 228 22.89 11.82 -10.46
C VAL A 228 22.29 12.58 -9.28
N ARG A 229 21.51 11.88 -8.43
CA ARG A 229 20.85 12.44 -7.23
C ARG A 229 19.88 13.60 -7.55
N VAL A 230 19.18 13.52 -8.68
CA VAL A 230 18.08 14.45 -8.99
C VAL A 230 17.10 14.52 -7.81
N ARG A 231 16.74 15.74 -7.40
CA ARG A 231 15.80 15.99 -6.29
C ARG A 231 14.40 16.30 -6.80
N THR A 232 14.30 17.04 -7.90
CA THR A 232 13.06 17.49 -8.51
C THR A 232 13.10 17.18 -10.01
N ILE A 233 11.95 16.84 -10.57
CA ILE A 233 11.75 16.63 -12.01
C ILE A 233 10.62 17.56 -12.42
N GLU A 234 10.89 18.42 -13.40
CA GLU A 234 9.90 19.39 -13.92
C GLU A 234 9.03 18.79 -15.03
N ASP A 235 9.50 17.71 -15.66
CA ASP A 235 8.76 16.98 -16.70
C ASP A 235 7.45 16.41 -16.12
N GLU A 236 6.35 16.59 -16.85
CA GLU A 236 5.06 16.00 -16.52
C GLU A 236 5.12 14.47 -16.56
N TYR A 237 4.14 13.80 -15.92
CA TYR A 237 4.16 12.34 -15.72
C TYR A 237 4.53 11.55 -16.98
N TYR A 238 3.86 11.84 -18.10
CA TYR A 238 4.05 11.11 -19.36
C TYR A 238 5.40 11.40 -20.02
N ASP A 239 5.79 12.67 -20.08
CA ASP A 239 7.08 13.10 -20.65
C ASP A 239 8.23 12.50 -19.86
N ALA A 240 8.08 12.47 -18.53
CA ALA A 240 9.09 11.92 -17.66
C ALA A 240 9.29 10.42 -17.85
N LEU A 241 8.20 9.66 -17.99
CA LEU A 241 8.27 8.23 -18.30
C LEU A 241 8.83 7.96 -19.69
N GLU A 242 8.47 8.75 -20.71
CA GLU A 242 9.05 8.61 -22.05
C GLU A 242 10.55 8.83 -22.06
N LYS A 243 11.01 9.87 -21.36
CA LYS A 243 12.44 10.18 -21.26
C LYS A 243 13.22 9.08 -20.55
N VAL A 244 12.67 8.54 -19.45
CA VAL A 244 13.28 7.40 -18.74
C VAL A 244 13.27 6.16 -19.62
N LYS A 245 12.17 5.89 -20.35
CA LYS A 245 12.07 4.77 -21.28
C LYS A 245 13.10 4.86 -22.40
N ALA A 246 13.30 6.03 -22.99
CA ALA A 246 14.35 6.28 -23.97
C ALA A 246 15.74 6.05 -23.36
N ALA A 247 15.99 6.56 -22.15
CA ALA A 247 17.25 6.34 -21.44
C ALA A 247 17.52 4.85 -21.17
N VAL A 248 16.50 4.04 -20.83
CA VAL A 248 16.64 2.58 -20.67
C VAL A 248 17.20 1.95 -21.94
N ARG A 249 16.69 2.31 -23.13
CA ARG A 249 17.12 1.72 -24.41
C ARG A 249 18.57 2.01 -24.72
N GLU A 250 19.05 3.19 -24.37
CA GLU A 250 20.41 3.63 -24.60
C GLU A 250 21.43 2.98 -23.66
N LEU A 251 21.01 2.35 -22.56
CA LEU A 251 21.95 1.76 -21.58
C LEU A 251 22.71 0.58 -22.20
N GLY A 252 24.02 0.55 -21.94
CA GLY A 252 24.93 -0.52 -22.30
C GLY A 252 25.64 -1.13 -21.09
N PRO A 253 26.38 -2.25 -21.25
CA PRO A 253 27.12 -2.89 -20.15
C PRO A 253 28.08 -1.96 -19.40
N GLU A 254 28.69 -1.00 -20.10
CA GLU A 254 29.62 0.00 -19.57
C GLU A 254 29.00 0.90 -18.49
N ASP A 255 27.68 1.11 -18.52
CA ASP A 255 26.97 1.95 -17.56
C ASP A 255 26.89 1.33 -16.16
N PHE A 256 27.10 0.03 -16.07
CA PHE A 256 26.95 -0.76 -14.85
C PHE A 256 28.28 -1.10 -14.19
N GLY A 257 29.43 -0.73 -14.77
CA GLY A 257 30.72 -0.83 -14.09
C GLY A 257 31.20 -2.26 -13.79
N GLY A 258 30.87 -3.23 -14.65
CA GLY A 258 31.33 -4.62 -14.53
C GLY A 258 30.55 -5.49 -13.53
N ILE A 259 29.29 -5.14 -13.26
CA ILE A 259 28.36 -6.03 -12.55
C ILE A 259 27.99 -7.18 -13.51
N GLU A 260 28.68 -8.32 -13.35
CA GLU A 260 28.28 -9.62 -13.91
C GLU A 260 27.17 -10.27 -13.07
#